data_AF-A0A7W0XC30-F1
#
_entry.id   AF-A0A7W0XC30-F1
#
_cell.length_a   1.000
_cell.length_b   1.000
_cell.length_c   1.000
_cell.angle_alpha   90.00
_cell.angle_beta   90.00
_cell.angle_gamma   90.00
#
_symmetry.space_group_name_H-M   'P 1'
#
loop_
_entity.id
_entity.type
_entity.pdbx_description
1 polymer ?
#
loop_
_entity_poly.entity_id
_entity_poly.type
_entity_poly.pdbx_seq_one_letter_code
_entity_poly.pdbx_strand_id
1 'polypeptide(L)' 'ERRTLQQVTVDDAAAADDIFSKLMGDNVEPRRKFIEDNARNVANLDV' A
#
# COMPACT_ATOMS: atom_id res chain seq x y z
N GLU A 1 14.97 -27.43 5.31
CA GLU A 1 14.73 -26.13 5.96
C GLU A 1 15.39 -25.01 5.15
N ARG A 2 14.64 -24.26 4.34
CA ARG A 2 15.09 -22.99 3.76
C ARG A 2 13.89 -22.07 3.72
N ARG A 3 13.88 -21.05 4.57
CA ARG A 3 12.86 -19.98 4.55
C ARG A 3 13.49 -18.73 3.97
N THR A 4 12.71 -17.99 3.18
CA THR A 4 13.07 -16.64 2.74
C THR A 4 12.38 -15.66 3.67
N LEU A 5 13.15 -14.75 4.25
CA LEU A 5 12.63 -13.69 5.12
C LEU A 5 12.85 -12.34 4.43
N GLN A 6 11.87 -11.45 4.55
CA GLN A 6 12.01 -10.03 4.22
C GLN A 6 11.66 -9.22 5.46
N GLN A 7 12.49 -8.23 5.77
CA GLN A 7 12.26 -7.29 6.87
C GLN A 7 11.46 -6.10 6.35
N VAL A 8 10.36 -5.77 7.03
CA VAL A 8 9.54 -4.61 6.70
C VAL A 8 10.20 -3.35 7.26
N THR A 9 10.30 -2.31 6.45
CA THR A 9 10.82 -0.98 6.83
C THR A 9 9.71 0.07 6.71
N VAL A 10 9.85 1.16 7.46
CA VAL A 10 8.95 2.33 7.39
C VAL A 10 9.83 3.56 7.25
N ASP A 11 9.80 4.17 6.07
CA ASP A 11 10.68 5.30 5.74
C ASP A 11 10.04 6.66 6.09
N ASP A 12 8.74 6.80 5.86
CA ASP A 12 7.94 7.96 6.26
C ASP A 12 6.68 7.50 7.01
N ALA A 13 6.64 7.80 8.31
CA ALA A 13 5.55 7.41 9.18
C ALA A 13 4.23 8.13 8.86
N ALA A 14 4.28 9.39 8.42
CA ALA A 14 3.08 10.16 8.10
C ALA A 14 2.45 9.67 6.79
N ALA A 15 3.27 9.39 5.78
CA ALA A 15 2.80 8.81 4.53
C ALA A 15 2.21 7.40 4.74
N ALA A 16 2.85 6.59 5.59
CA ALA A 16 2.33 5.26 5.95
C ALA A 16 0.95 5.35 6.61
N ASP A 17 0.76 6.24 7.58
CA ASP A 17 -0.51 6.42 8.30
C ASP A 17 -1.67 6.84 7.37
N ASP A 18 -1.39 7.75 6.43
CA ASP A 18 -2.36 8.17 5.41
C ASP A 18 -2.76 7.00 4.49
N ILE A 19 -1.80 6.19 4.05
CA ILE A 19 -2.09 4.99 3.25
C ILE A 19 -2.90 3.96 4.05
N PHE A 20 -2.56 3.72 5.32
CA PHE A 20 -3.32 2.83 6.18
C PHE A 20 -4.76 3.30 6.33
N SER A 21 -4.97 4.58 6.60
CA SER A 21 -6.30 5.17 6.76
C SER A 21 -7.13 5.06 5.47
N LYS A 22 -6.55 5.32 4.30
CA LYS A 22 -7.23 5.22 3.00
C LYS A 22 -7.61 3.79 2.63
N LEU A 23 -6.74 2.82 2.92
CA LEU A 23 -6.94 1.42 2.52
C LEU A 23 -7.74 0.59 3.52
N MET A 24 -7.54 0.85 4.81
CA MET A 24 -8.05 0.04 5.90
C MET A 24 -9.15 0.74 6.73
N GLY A 25 -9.42 2.02 6.47
CA GLY A 25 -10.50 2.75 7.13
C GLY A 25 -11.90 2.32 6.69
N ASP A 26 -12.90 2.72 7.47
CA ASP A 26 -14.30 2.31 7.28
C ASP A 26 -14.93 2.89 6.01
N ASN A 27 -14.40 3.99 5.49
CA ASN A 27 -14.93 4.64 4.31
C ASN A 27 -14.53 3.88 3.04
N VAL A 28 -15.53 3.43 2.27
CA VAL A 28 -15.33 2.65 1.05
C VAL A 28 -14.92 3.53 -0.14
N GLU A 29 -15.37 4.78 -0.18
CA GLU A 29 -15.14 5.65 -1.35
C GLU A 29 -13.66 5.98 -1.59
N PRO A 30 -12.87 6.42 -0.58
CA PRO A 30 -11.44 6.69 -0.75
C PRO A 30 -10.67 5.45 -1.20
N ARG A 31 -11.05 4.28 -0.67
CA ARG A 31 -10.44 3.00 -1.01
C ARG A 31 -10.70 2.63 -2.47
N ARG A 32 -11.96 2.75 -2.93
CA ARG A 32 -12.35 2.44 -4.31
C ARG A 32 -11.58 3.33 -5.28
N LYS A 33 -11.57 4.64 -5.05
CA LYS A 33 -10.84 5.59 -5.87
C LYS A 33 -9.34 5.28 -5.92
N PHE A 34 -8.72 4.98 -4.77
CA PHE A 34 -7.31 4.61 -4.73
C PHE A 34 -7.00 3.37 -5.58
N ILE A 35 -7.85 2.34 -5.50
CA ILE A 35 -7.68 1.12 -6.30
C ILE A 35 -7.83 1.43 -7.79
N GLU A 36 -8.86 2.18 -8.19
CA GLU A 36 -9.09 2.54 -9.60
C GLU A 36 -7.92 3.34 -10.19
N ASP A 37 -7.41 4.32 -9.43
CA ASP A 37 -6.32 5.19 -9.85
C ASP A 37 -4.97 4.45 -9.98
N ASN A 38 -4.74 3.38 -9.21
CA ASN A 38 -3.42 2.72 -9.11
C ASN A 38 -3.36 1.27 -9.63
N ALA A 39 -4.49 0.56 -9.78
CA ALA A 39 -4.50 -0.89 -10.04
C ALA A 39 -3.74 -1.32 -11.30
N ARG A 40 -3.65 -0.45 -12.31
CA ARG A 40 -2.92 -0.75 -13.56
C ARG A 40 -1.44 -0.43 -13.50
N ASN A 41 -1.01 0.37 -12.53
CA ASN A 41 0.36 0.86 -12.42
C ASN A 41 1.25 -0.04 -11.57
N VAL A 42 0.67 -1.05 -10.89
CA VAL A 42 1.39 -1.95 -9.96
C VAL A 42 2.51 -2.76 -10.62
N ALA A 43 2.41 -3.04 -11.92
CA ALA A 43 3.41 -3.82 -12.65
C ALA A 43 4.75 -3.10 -12.80
N ASN A 44 4.78 -1.78 -12.62
CA ASN A 44 5.96 -0.93 -12.82
C ASN A 44 6.49 -0.33 -11.51
N LEU A 45 6.14 -0.89 -10.35
CA LEU A 45 6.57 -0.35 -9.06
C LEU A 45 8.06 -0.57 -8.77
N ASP A 46 8.62 -1.67 -9.28
CA ASP A 46 10.00 -2.10 -9.01
C ASP A 46 10.89 -2.09 -10.26
N VAL A 47 10.52 -1.31 -11.30
CA VAL A 47 11.28 -1.14 -12.55
C VAL A 47 12.30 -0.02 -12.43
#